data_AF-Q015J2-F1
#
_entry.id   AF-Q015J2-F1
#
_cell.length_a   1.000
_cell.length_b   1.000
_cell.length_c   1.000
_cell.angle_alpha   90.00
_cell.angle_beta   90.00
_cell.angle_gamma   90.00
#
_symmetry.space_group_name_H-M   'P 1'
#
loop_
_entity.id
_entity.type
_entity.pdbx_description
1 polymer ?
#
loop_
_entity_poly.entity_id
_entity_poly.type
_entity_poly.pdbx_seq_one_letter_code
_entity_poly.pdbx_strand_id
1 'polypeptide(L)'
;MRAVAAHYRAPTRTRRAPAIRQPSTSRARRTSTLAVARAAGSSSQNIMPSNGANKPVAIITGASSGLGLYTAKALIEKGYFVVMAVRDPRKGETKANELGFDKKSYAVMYCELGELASVREFCSGFRRSPYVKNFQALVCNAALYLPNATVPSYTKDGFEECVGVNHLAHHLMCLELLDDLAKAPDANMKRLIIVGSVTGNTNTLAGQVPPRAGLGDLSGLRNGFKNSDRNQGAHIDGSRFIGAKAYKDSKLCNMLDIKVFAERYGESTGIKFSTMYPGCIADSNLFRNHTPFFRWLFPILQKNVTKGYVSEEEAGQRLASIVYDPRYTEQGAYWAWKGGGDQLWDNFNNNNEDTRTIAFNNKPSREGRDMAKANAMFDISTELVGYKPNVIDGVSKAFDRVISSATEKISK
;
A
#
# COMPACT_ATOMS: atom_id res chain seq x y z
N MET A 1 57.50 35.35 34.94
CA MET A 1 58.59 36.16 34.32
C MET A 1 58.74 35.75 32.86
N ARG A 2 58.50 36.70 31.93
CA ARG A 2 58.91 36.78 30.49
C ARG A 2 58.51 35.61 29.57
N ALA A 3 57.59 35.66 28.60
CA ALA A 3 57.25 36.64 27.55
C ALA A 3 58.43 37.06 26.66
N VAL A 4 58.45 36.62 25.39
CA VAL A 4 58.86 37.41 24.20
C VAL A 4 58.15 36.87 22.95
N ALA A 5 57.48 37.78 22.24
CA ALA A 5 56.91 37.64 20.91
C ALA A 5 57.91 38.11 19.83
N ALA A 6 57.75 37.66 18.58
CA ALA A 6 58.37 38.30 17.43
C ALA A 6 57.37 38.44 16.27
N HIS A 7 57.01 39.68 15.97
CA HIS A 7 56.39 40.14 14.73
C HIS A 7 57.38 40.05 13.56
N TYR A 8 56.89 39.89 12.32
CA TYR A 8 57.33 40.73 11.20
C TYR A 8 56.31 40.76 10.05
N ARG A 9 56.20 41.93 9.42
CA ARG A 9 55.16 42.42 8.49
C ARG A 9 55.33 41.96 7.02
N ALA A 10 54.22 42.03 6.28
CA ALA A 10 54.10 41.92 4.82
C ALA A 10 54.81 43.04 4.03
N PRO A 11 54.92 42.88 2.70
CA PRO A 11 54.70 44.02 1.80
C PRO A 11 53.74 43.73 0.63
N THR A 12 52.95 44.76 0.33
CA THR A 12 52.09 44.99 -0.83
C THR A 12 52.87 45.41 -2.10
N ARG A 13 52.20 45.24 -3.27
CA ARG A 13 51.97 46.23 -4.37
C ARG A 13 52.49 45.88 -5.80
N THR A 14 51.52 45.66 -6.71
CA THR A 14 51.33 46.19 -8.09
C THR A 14 52.47 46.27 -9.13
N ARG A 15 52.23 45.78 -10.37
CA ARG A 15 52.03 46.61 -11.60
C ARG A 15 51.64 45.81 -12.86
N ARG A 16 50.97 46.52 -13.79
CA ARG A 16 50.32 46.15 -15.06
C ARG A 16 51.28 46.06 -16.29
N ALA A 17 50.89 45.19 -17.23
CA ALA A 17 50.84 45.25 -18.73
C ALA A 17 52.10 45.59 -19.57
N PRO A 18 52.18 45.08 -20.83
CA PRO A 18 51.53 45.76 -21.97
C PRO A 18 50.90 44.85 -23.05
N ALA A 19 50.12 45.48 -23.93
CA ALA A 19 49.43 44.92 -25.10
C ALA A 19 50.21 45.17 -26.41
N ILE A 20 50.11 44.26 -27.39
CA ILE A 20 50.51 44.47 -28.80
C ILE A 20 49.43 43.89 -29.73
N ARG A 21 49.10 44.61 -30.81
CA ARG A 21 48.01 44.40 -31.79
C ARG A 21 48.50 43.72 -33.09
N GLN A 22 47.68 42.76 -33.59
CA GLN A 22 47.22 42.47 -34.99
C GLN A 22 48.22 42.01 -36.07
N PRO A 23 47.85 41.14 -37.07
CA PRO A 23 46.71 41.34 -38.00
C PRO A 23 45.84 40.11 -38.39
N SER A 24 44.74 40.44 -39.08
CA SER A 24 43.66 39.62 -39.62
C SER A 24 44.04 38.65 -40.73
N THR A 25 43.46 37.44 -40.74
CA THR A 25 43.01 36.77 -41.98
C THR A 25 41.79 35.89 -41.72
N SER A 26 40.88 35.91 -42.69
CA SER A 26 39.58 35.25 -42.74
C SER A 26 39.68 33.73 -42.94
N ARG A 27 38.90 32.94 -42.20
CA ARG A 27 38.40 31.65 -42.71
C ARG A 27 37.07 31.27 -42.06
N ALA A 28 36.06 31.15 -42.91
CA ALA A 28 34.69 30.81 -42.58
C ALA A 28 34.58 29.48 -41.82
N ARG A 29 33.79 29.47 -40.74
CA ARG A 29 33.33 28.23 -40.08
C ARG A 29 31.81 28.30 -39.96
N ARG A 30 31.16 27.34 -40.62
CA ARG A 30 29.72 27.12 -40.72
C ARG A 30 29.05 27.14 -39.33
N THR A 31 28.12 28.06 -39.14
CA THR A 31 27.10 28.03 -38.08
C THR A 31 25.98 27.09 -38.52
N SER A 32 25.78 25.99 -37.81
CA SER A 32 24.56 25.19 -37.91
C SER A 32 23.51 25.75 -36.93
N THR A 33 22.73 26.70 -37.40
CA THR A 33 21.45 27.08 -36.81
C THR A 33 20.44 25.95 -37.04
N LEU A 34 20.12 25.17 -36.01
CA LEU A 34 18.95 24.30 -36.03
C LEU A 34 17.74 25.13 -35.59
N ALA A 35 16.96 25.51 -36.59
CA ALA A 35 15.71 26.23 -36.46
C ALA A 35 14.68 25.41 -35.67
N VAL A 36 13.98 26.11 -34.77
CA VAL A 36 12.77 25.65 -34.11
C VAL A 36 11.66 25.54 -35.17
N ALA A 37 11.38 24.32 -35.62
CA ALA A 37 10.21 24.02 -36.43
C ALA A 37 9.03 23.72 -35.49
N ARG A 38 8.06 24.66 -35.44
CA ARG A 38 6.70 24.40 -34.97
C ARG A 38 6.05 23.40 -35.93
N ALA A 39 5.81 22.18 -35.46
CA ALA A 39 4.88 21.25 -36.09
C ALA A 39 3.55 21.33 -35.34
N ALA A 40 2.55 21.94 -35.98
CA ALA A 40 1.15 21.78 -35.64
C ALA A 40 0.66 20.42 -36.16
N GLY A 41 -0.15 19.71 -35.35
CA GLY A 41 -0.99 18.60 -35.81
C GLY A 41 -0.43 17.19 -35.57
N SER A 42 -0.79 16.57 -34.45
CA SER A 42 -1.90 15.61 -34.40
C SER A 42 -2.08 15.12 -32.97
N SER A 43 -3.28 15.34 -32.44
CA SER A 43 -3.77 14.70 -31.23
C SER A 43 -3.93 13.21 -31.52
N SER A 44 -2.90 12.43 -31.24
CA SER A 44 -3.05 10.98 -31.10
C SER A 44 -3.91 10.73 -29.86
N GLN A 45 -5.22 10.64 -30.07
CA GLN A 45 -6.10 9.96 -29.13
C GLN A 45 -5.52 8.55 -28.97
N ASN A 46 -4.91 8.27 -27.82
CA ASN A 46 -4.65 6.90 -27.40
C ASN A 46 -6.02 6.23 -27.24
N ILE A 47 -6.47 5.57 -28.30
CA ILE A 47 -7.64 4.69 -28.26
C ILE A 47 -7.23 3.50 -27.39
N MET A 48 -7.50 3.62 -26.09
CA MET A 48 -7.43 2.51 -25.15
C MET A 48 -8.34 1.39 -25.68
N PRO A 49 -7.87 0.14 -25.84
CA PRO A 49 -8.67 -0.92 -26.42
C PRO A 49 -9.93 -1.19 -25.57
N SER A 50 -11.09 -1.17 -26.22
CA SER A 50 -12.43 -1.39 -25.63
C SER A 50 -12.69 -2.82 -25.13
N ASN A 51 -11.73 -3.72 -25.21
CA ASN A 51 -11.92 -5.17 -25.10
C ASN A 51 -12.05 -5.70 -23.65
N GLY A 52 -11.90 -4.83 -22.64
CA GLY A 52 -12.20 -5.12 -21.23
C GLY A 52 -13.63 -4.73 -20.80
N ALA A 53 -14.42 -4.12 -21.70
CA ALA A 53 -15.69 -3.47 -21.36
C ALA A 53 -16.83 -4.41 -20.93
N ASN A 54 -16.65 -5.73 -20.97
CA ASN A 54 -17.62 -6.72 -20.48
C ASN A 54 -17.07 -7.66 -19.38
N LYS A 55 -15.80 -7.51 -18.97
CA LYS A 55 -15.20 -8.35 -17.91
C LYS A 55 -15.35 -7.67 -16.56
N PRO A 56 -15.55 -8.41 -15.46
CA PRO A 56 -15.45 -7.84 -14.12
C PRO A 56 -14.02 -7.31 -13.90
N VAL A 57 -13.91 -6.11 -13.36
CA VAL A 57 -12.64 -5.41 -13.19
C VAL A 57 -12.19 -5.47 -11.73
N ALA A 58 -10.94 -5.86 -11.51
CA ALA A 58 -10.29 -5.82 -10.22
C ALA A 58 -9.10 -4.86 -10.23
N ILE A 59 -9.01 -3.96 -9.26
CA ILE A 59 -7.79 -3.20 -8.97
C ILE A 59 -6.96 -3.99 -7.96
N ILE A 60 -5.66 -4.13 -8.22
CA ILE A 60 -4.70 -4.73 -7.28
C ILE A 60 -3.52 -3.78 -7.11
N THR A 61 -3.28 -3.32 -5.88
CA THR A 61 -2.08 -2.56 -5.56
C THR A 61 -0.86 -3.47 -5.42
N GLY A 62 0.30 -3.04 -5.92
CA GLY A 62 1.54 -3.79 -5.76
C GLY A 62 1.63 -5.03 -6.65
N ALA A 63 0.88 -5.09 -7.75
CA ALA A 63 0.82 -6.23 -8.66
C ALA A 63 2.07 -6.43 -9.55
N SER A 64 3.21 -5.79 -9.25
CA SER A 64 4.47 -5.93 -10.02
C SER A 64 5.41 -7.03 -9.50
N SER A 65 5.03 -7.74 -8.44
CA SER A 65 5.81 -8.84 -7.85
C SER A 65 4.99 -9.64 -6.83
N GLY A 66 5.42 -10.87 -6.56
CA GLY A 66 4.93 -11.70 -5.47
C GLY A 66 3.41 -11.86 -5.43
N LEU A 67 2.84 -11.82 -4.22
CA LEU A 67 1.40 -12.06 -3.97
C LEU A 67 0.50 -11.30 -4.96
N GLY A 68 0.72 -9.99 -5.14
CA GLY A 68 -0.12 -9.19 -6.02
C GLY A 68 -0.06 -9.61 -7.49
N LEU A 69 1.13 -9.97 -7.99
CA LEU A 69 1.32 -10.41 -9.37
C LEU A 69 0.66 -11.77 -9.62
N TYR A 70 0.82 -12.72 -8.72
CA TYR A 70 0.17 -14.03 -8.84
C TYR A 70 -1.34 -13.98 -8.57
N THR A 71 -1.81 -13.02 -7.77
CA THR A 71 -3.25 -12.72 -7.65
C THR A 71 -3.79 -12.18 -8.97
N ALA A 72 -3.06 -11.28 -9.64
CA ALA A 72 -3.43 -10.80 -10.97
C ALA A 72 -3.53 -11.96 -11.98
N LYS A 73 -2.54 -12.86 -12.00
CA LYS A 73 -2.56 -14.08 -12.82
C LYS A 73 -3.83 -14.90 -12.57
N ALA A 74 -4.09 -15.24 -11.32
CA ALA A 74 -5.24 -16.07 -10.95
C ALA A 74 -6.59 -15.41 -11.27
N LEU A 75 -6.74 -14.09 -11.12
CA LEU A 75 -7.97 -13.38 -11.49
C LEU A 75 -8.15 -13.31 -13.01
N ILE A 76 -7.09 -13.09 -13.77
CA ILE A 76 -7.12 -13.13 -15.24
C ILE A 76 -7.60 -14.50 -15.73
N GLU A 77 -7.09 -15.58 -15.15
CA GLU A 77 -7.52 -16.97 -15.44
C GLU A 77 -9.00 -17.20 -15.08
N LYS A 78 -9.56 -16.42 -14.14
CA LYS A 78 -10.98 -16.43 -13.77
C LYS A 78 -11.83 -15.44 -14.57
N GLY A 79 -11.27 -14.84 -15.63
CA GLY A 79 -12.00 -13.98 -16.56
C GLY A 79 -12.09 -12.51 -16.15
N TYR A 80 -11.38 -12.08 -15.10
CA TYR A 80 -11.31 -10.68 -14.73
C TYR A 80 -10.43 -9.89 -15.70
N PHE A 81 -10.70 -8.59 -15.78
CA PHE A 81 -9.74 -7.61 -16.24
C PHE A 81 -9.04 -7.00 -15.02
N VAL A 82 -7.71 -7.04 -14.98
CA VAL A 82 -6.95 -6.58 -13.81
C VAL A 82 -6.27 -5.24 -14.05
N VAL A 83 -6.61 -4.24 -13.25
CA VAL A 83 -5.87 -2.97 -13.19
C VAL A 83 -4.75 -3.12 -12.15
N MET A 84 -3.53 -3.22 -12.65
CA MET A 84 -2.31 -3.36 -11.86
C MET A 84 -1.83 -1.96 -11.42
N ALA A 85 -2.17 -1.56 -10.19
CA ALA A 85 -1.76 -0.29 -9.61
C ALA A 85 -0.35 -0.42 -9.00
N VAL A 86 0.66 0.15 -9.66
CA VAL A 86 2.08 -0.08 -9.32
C VAL A 86 2.91 1.20 -9.39
N ARG A 87 3.94 1.29 -8.55
CA ARG A 87 4.88 2.43 -8.57
C ARG A 87 5.80 2.48 -9.81
N ASP A 88 6.02 1.34 -10.45
CA ASP A 88 6.86 1.23 -11.64
C ASP A 88 6.08 0.50 -12.74
N PRO A 89 5.40 1.25 -13.63
CA PRO A 89 4.61 0.67 -14.70
C PRO A 89 5.45 -0.17 -15.67
N ARG A 90 6.70 0.22 -15.93
CA ARG A 90 7.59 -0.53 -16.83
C ARG A 90 7.87 -1.91 -16.24
N LYS A 91 8.21 -1.98 -14.94
CA LYS A 91 8.37 -3.26 -14.25
C LYS A 91 7.08 -4.09 -14.26
N GLY A 92 5.92 -3.46 -14.04
CA GLY A 92 4.61 -4.13 -14.11
C GLY A 92 4.37 -4.79 -15.46
N GLU A 93 4.58 -4.04 -16.55
CA GLU A 93 4.47 -4.53 -17.93
C GLU A 93 5.44 -5.69 -18.23
N THR A 94 6.71 -5.56 -17.81
CA THR A 94 7.70 -6.62 -17.96
C THR A 94 7.25 -7.91 -17.26
N LYS A 95 6.79 -7.82 -16.01
CA LYS A 95 6.36 -9.00 -15.24
C LYS A 95 5.07 -9.63 -15.77
N ALA A 96 4.13 -8.82 -16.24
CA ALA A 96 2.93 -9.33 -16.88
C ALA A 96 3.27 -10.07 -18.19
N ASN A 97 4.22 -9.56 -19.00
CA ASN A 97 4.71 -10.25 -20.19
C ASN A 97 5.45 -11.55 -19.86
N GLU A 98 6.33 -11.56 -18.85
CA GLU A 98 7.05 -12.76 -18.40
C GLU A 98 6.09 -13.88 -17.96
N LEU A 99 4.94 -13.53 -17.37
CA LEU A 99 3.89 -14.48 -16.99
C LEU A 99 2.87 -14.76 -18.11
N GLY A 100 3.07 -14.21 -19.31
CA GLY A 100 2.21 -14.49 -20.46
C GLY A 100 0.80 -13.90 -20.37
N PHE A 101 0.61 -12.79 -19.64
CA PHE A 101 -0.70 -12.15 -19.56
C PHE A 101 -1.13 -11.60 -20.94
N ASP A 102 -2.35 -11.90 -21.37
CA ASP A 102 -2.96 -11.28 -22.54
C ASP A 102 -3.09 -9.76 -22.32
N LYS A 103 -2.62 -8.93 -23.26
CA LYS A 103 -2.77 -7.47 -23.20
C LYS A 103 -4.24 -7.01 -23.13
N LYS A 104 -5.20 -7.89 -23.44
CA LYS A 104 -6.64 -7.65 -23.31
C LYS A 104 -7.21 -8.00 -21.94
N SER A 105 -6.40 -8.49 -20.99
CA SER A 105 -6.84 -8.88 -19.64
C SER A 105 -6.27 -8.03 -18.52
N TYR A 106 -5.42 -7.05 -18.80
CA TYR A 106 -4.92 -6.14 -17.79
C TYR A 106 -4.57 -4.75 -18.32
N ALA A 107 -4.45 -3.80 -17.40
CA ALA A 107 -3.81 -2.51 -17.63
C ALA A 107 -2.86 -2.21 -16.48
N VAL A 108 -1.71 -1.60 -16.78
CA VAL A 108 -0.77 -1.15 -15.74
C VAL A 108 -0.91 0.36 -15.56
N MET A 109 -1.19 0.77 -14.34
CA MET A 109 -1.40 2.19 -13.99
C MET A 109 -0.44 2.60 -12.88
N TYR A 110 0.12 3.80 -13.02
CA TYR A 110 1.01 4.37 -12.00
C TYR A 110 0.24 4.67 -10.72
N CYS A 111 0.78 4.20 -9.60
CA CYS A 111 0.31 4.53 -8.26
C CYS A 111 1.47 4.38 -7.26
N GLU A 112 1.88 5.50 -6.67
CA GLU A 112 2.85 5.55 -5.57
C GLU A 112 2.11 5.78 -4.26
N LEU A 113 2.08 4.75 -3.39
CA LEU A 113 1.38 4.80 -2.11
C LEU A 113 2.13 5.66 -1.08
N GLY A 114 3.40 5.97 -1.29
CA GLY A 114 4.16 6.94 -0.48
C GLY A 114 3.82 8.41 -0.77
N GLU A 115 2.78 8.69 -1.58
CA GLU A 115 2.34 10.02 -1.96
C GLU A 115 0.80 10.06 -2.14
N LEU A 116 0.07 10.68 -1.21
CA LEU A 116 -1.40 10.72 -1.27
C LEU A 116 -1.93 11.43 -2.52
N ALA A 117 -1.19 12.38 -3.09
CA ALA A 117 -1.53 12.99 -4.37
C ALA A 117 -1.47 11.98 -5.52
N SER A 118 -0.52 11.04 -5.51
CA SER A 118 -0.44 9.96 -6.51
C SER A 118 -1.61 8.98 -6.36
N VAL A 119 -2.03 8.67 -5.14
CA VAL A 119 -3.24 7.85 -4.88
C VAL A 119 -4.48 8.49 -5.49
N ARG A 120 -4.67 9.79 -5.29
CA ARG A 120 -5.80 10.54 -5.89
C ARG A 120 -5.74 10.56 -7.41
N GLU A 121 -4.57 10.79 -7.98
CA GLU A 121 -4.41 10.79 -9.44
C GLU A 121 -4.68 9.41 -10.03
N PHE A 122 -4.25 8.33 -9.37
CA PHE A 122 -4.61 6.97 -9.75
C PHE A 122 -6.13 6.75 -9.74
N CYS A 123 -6.83 7.13 -8.65
CA CYS A 123 -8.28 6.96 -8.53
C CYS A 123 -9.02 7.78 -9.61
N SER A 124 -8.60 9.04 -9.82
CA SER A 124 -9.15 9.92 -10.84
C SER A 124 -8.91 9.39 -12.27
N GLY A 125 -7.70 8.88 -12.53
CA GLY A 125 -7.37 8.21 -13.79
C GLY A 125 -8.19 6.94 -14.03
N PHE A 126 -8.43 6.16 -12.99
CA PHE A 126 -9.27 4.96 -13.07
C PHE A 126 -10.72 5.32 -13.40
N ARG A 127 -11.30 6.33 -12.75
CA ARG A 127 -12.66 6.83 -13.05
C ARG A 127 -12.83 7.30 -14.49
N ARG A 128 -11.79 7.89 -15.09
CA ARG A 128 -11.80 8.30 -16.51
C ARG A 128 -11.64 7.13 -17.48
N SER A 129 -11.16 5.98 -17.00
CA SER A 129 -10.94 4.80 -17.83
C SER A 129 -12.25 4.06 -18.13
N PRO A 130 -12.33 3.28 -19.21
CA PRO A 130 -13.51 2.44 -19.47
C PRO A 130 -13.70 1.33 -18.42
N TYR A 131 -12.69 1.04 -17.60
CA TYR A 131 -12.69 -0.07 -16.64
C TYR A 131 -13.63 0.18 -15.45
N VAL A 132 -13.89 1.44 -15.10
CA VAL A 132 -14.75 1.79 -13.94
C VAL A 132 -16.17 1.19 -14.08
N LYS A 133 -16.67 1.02 -15.30
CA LYS A 133 -18.03 0.53 -15.59
C LYS A 133 -18.30 -0.87 -15.04
N ASN A 134 -17.28 -1.71 -14.97
CA ASN A 134 -17.38 -3.07 -14.44
C ASN A 134 -16.51 -3.27 -13.21
N PHE A 135 -16.23 -2.21 -12.45
CA PHE A 135 -15.42 -2.30 -11.26
C PHE A 135 -16.08 -3.18 -10.20
N GLN A 136 -15.47 -4.30 -9.82
CA GLN A 136 -16.05 -5.28 -8.90
C GLN A 136 -15.18 -5.55 -7.68
N ALA A 137 -13.87 -5.29 -7.74
CA ALA A 137 -12.99 -5.63 -6.63
C ALA A 137 -11.84 -4.64 -6.45
N LEU A 138 -11.66 -4.17 -5.22
CA LEU A 138 -10.47 -3.46 -4.77
C LEU A 138 -9.63 -4.37 -3.88
N VAL A 139 -8.39 -4.64 -4.29
CA VAL A 139 -7.43 -5.45 -3.55
C VAL A 139 -6.23 -4.59 -3.13
N CYS A 140 -6.26 -4.13 -1.89
CA CYS A 140 -5.19 -3.39 -1.23
C CYS A 140 -4.12 -4.38 -0.73
N ASN A 141 -3.24 -4.80 -1.62
CA ASN A 141 -2.21 -5.82 -1.38
C ASN A 141 -0.83 -5.25 -1.07
N ALA A 142 -0.45 -4.12 -1.69
CA ALA A 142 0.89 -3.57 -1.57
C ALA A 142 1.32 -3.39 -0.10
N ALA A 143 2.59 -3.67 0.18
CA ALA A 143 3.15 -3.43 1.51
C ALA A 143 4.63 -3.10 1.43
N LEU A 144 5.06 -2.27 2.36
CA LEU A 144 6.44 -1.98 2.70
C LEU A 144 6.76 -2.62 4.05
N TYR A 145 7.93 -3.25 4.12
CA TYR A 145 8.46 -3.81 5.36
C TYR A 145 9.95 -3.45 5.51
N LEU A 146 10.26 -2.72 6.58
CA LEU A 146 11.60 -2.25 6.92
C LEU A 146 12.04 -2.77 8.30
N PRO A 147 12.21 -4.09 8.51
CA PRO A 147 12.43 -4.68 9.84
C PRO A 147 13.68 -4.15 10.55
N ASN A 148 14.73 -3.91 9.78
CA ASN A 148 16.05 -3.51 10.27
C ASN A 148 16.22 -1.99 10.38
N ALA A 149 15.17 -1.20 10.07
CA ALA A 149 15.25 0.25 10.19
C ALA A 149 15.28 0.66 11.68
N THR A 150 16.33 1.39 12.05
CA THR A 150 16.55 1.95 13.39
C THR A 150 16.23 3.44 13.47
N VAL A 151 15.99 4.08 12.32
CA VAL A 151 15.59 5.48 12.14
C VAL A 151 14.38 5.48 11.20
N PRO A 152 13.32 6.27 11.50
CA PRO A 152 12.15 6.33 10.64
C PRO A 152 12.47 7.06 9.33
N SER A 153 11.85 6.56 8.27
CA SER A 153 11.68 7.26 7.00
C SER A 153 10.25 7.78 6.90
N TYR A 154 10.01 8.73 6.00
CA TYR A 154 8.73 9.40 5.86
C TYR A 154 8.25 9.42 4.41
N THR A 155 6.93 9.32 4.23
CA THR A 155 6.26 9.55 2.94
C THR A 155 6.42 11.01 2.50
N LYS A 156 6.03 11.33 1.26
CA LYS A 156 6.03 12.72 0.78
C LYS A 156 5.08 13.62 1.58
N ASP A 157 4.05 13.04 2.16
CA ASP A 157 3.06 13.71 3.02
C ASP A 157 3.52 13.81 4.49
N GLY A 158 4.69 13.26 4.83
CA GLY A 158 5.29 13.39 6.17
C GLY A 158 4.83 12.34 7.19
N PHE A 159 4.19 11.25 6.77
CA PHE A 159 3.85 10.12 7.65
C PHE A 159 5.00 9.12 7.75
N GLU A 160 5.12 8.39 8.84
CA GLU A 160 6.06 7.26 8.91
C GLU A 160 5.83 6.31 7.72
N GLU A 161 6.90 5.91 7.04
CA GLU A 161 6.82 5.29 5.71
C GLU A 161 6.02 3.98 5.68
N CYS A 162 6.19 3.09 6.65
CA CYS A 162 5.43 1.83 6.68
C CYS A 162 3.93 2.07 6.92
N VAL A 163 3.56 2.90 7.88
CA VAL A 163 2.16 3.22 8.19
C VAL A 163 1.53 4.02 7.05
N GLY A 164 2.24 5.01 6.50
CA GLY A 164 1.81 5.81 5.37
C GLY A 164 1.48 4.96 4.14
N VAL A 165 2.39 4.04 3.77
CA VAL A 165 2.21 3.17 2.59
C VAL A 165 1.18 2.06 2.83
N ASN A 166 1.26 1.36 3.97
CA ASN A 166 0.49 0.13 4.18
C ASN A 166 -0.96 0.38 4.59
N HIS A 167 -1.18 1.47 5.34
CA HIS A 167 -2.46 1.82 5.95
C HIS A 167 -3.04 3.10 5.35
N LEU A 168 -2.43 4.27 5.57
CA LEU A 168 -3.05 5.57 5.22
C LEU A 168 -3.35 5.72 3.72
N ALA A 169 -2.43 5.32 2.85
CA ALA A 169 -2.63 5.38 1.41
C ALA A 169 -3.74 4.43 0.92
N HIS A 170 -3.84 3.24 1.52
CA HIS A 170 -4.93 2.31 1.22
C HIS A 170 -6.25 2.77 1.79
N HIS A 171 -6.28 3.31 3.00
CA HIS A 171 -7.45 3.91 3.62
C HIS A 171 -8.04 5.01 2.72
N LEU A 172 -7.19 5.93 2.23
CA LEU A 172 -7.58 6.94 1.26
C LEU A 172 -8.11 6.30 -0.04
N MET A 173 -7.41 5.33 -0.61
CA MET A 173 -7.84 4.65 -1.85
C MET A 173 -9.21 3.97 -1.69
N CYS A 174 -9.45 3.32 -0.55
CA CYS A 174 -10.71 2.67 -0.22
C CYS A 174 -11.85 3.69 -0.16
N LEU A 175 -11.64 4.82 0.50
CA LEU A 175 -12.61 5.92 0.58
C LEU A 175 -12.87 6.54 -0.80
N GLU A 176 -11.82 6.85 -1.57
CA GLU A 176 -11.93 7.45 -2.91
C GLU A 176 -12.72 6.55 -3.88
N LEU A 177 -12.51 5.24 -3.85
CA LEU A 177 -13.13 4.30 -4.79
C LEU A 177 -14.41 3.65 -4.27
N LEU A 178 -14.87 4.02 -3.07
CA LEU A 178 -16.02 3.39 -2.41
C LEU A 178 -17.30 3.54 -3.25
N ASP A 179 -17.61 4.76 -3.68
CA ASP A 179 -18.81 5.04 -4.48
C ASP A 179 -18.76 4.39 -5.86
N ASP A 180 -17.57 4.34 -6.46
CA ASP A 180 -17.36 3.66 -7.74
C ASP A 180 -17.62 2.16 -7.61
N LEU A 181 -17.12 1.53 -6.54
CA LEU A 181 -17.36 0.11 -6.26
C LEU A 181 -18.82 -0.17 -5.88
N ALA A 182 -19.48 0.75 -5.17
CA ALA A 182 -20.88 0.62 -4.80
C ALA A 182 -21.81 0.62 -6.02
N LYS A 183 -21.41 1.28 -7.12
CA LYS A 183 -22.14 1.32 -8.39
C LYS A 183 -21.95 0.08 -9.27
N ALA A 184 -21.15 -0.89 -8.85
CA ALA A 184 -20.91 -2.09 -9.66
C ALA A 184 -22.22 -2.84 -9.99
N PRO A 185 -22.32 -3.39 -11.22
CA PRO A 185 -23.58 -3.97 -11.71
C PRO A 185 -23.97 -5.28 -11.01
N ASP A 186 -23.01 -6.04 -10.49
CA ASP A 186 -23.29 -7.29 -9.76
C ASP A 186 -23.10 -7.08 -8.25
N ALA A 187 -24.21 -6.96 -7.53
CA ALA A 187 -24.19 -6.75 -6.08
C ALA A 187 -23.51 -7.88 -5.30
N ASN A 188 -23.45 -9.11 -5.83
CA ASN A 188 -22.87 -10.26 -5.13
C ASN A 188 -21.35 -10.36 -5.29
N MET A 189 -20.77 -9.57 -6.19
CA MET A 189 -19.35 -9.64 -6.56
C MET A 189 -18.53 -8.45 -6.06
N LYS A 190 -19.16 -7.47 -5.40
CA LYS A 190 -18.50 -6.27 -4.87
C LYS A 190 -17.60 -6.60 -3.69
N ARG A 191 -16.28 -6.61 -3.89
CA ARG A 191 -15.31 -6.93 -2.83
C ARG A 191 -14.34 -5.79 -2.58
N LEU A 192 -14.12 -5.48 -1.30
CA LEU A 192 -12.99 -4.67 -0.86
C LEU A 192 -12.16 -5.50 0.11
N ILE A 193 -10.94 -5.81 -0.28
CA ILE A 193 -10.02 -6.63 0.49
C ILE A 193 -8.76 -5.84 0.82
N ILE A 194 -8.40 -5.81 2.10
CA ILE A 194 -7.09 -5.32 2.55
C ILE A 194 -6.26 -6.49 3.07
N VAL A 195 -5.06 -6.67 2.52
CA VAL A 195 -4.17 -7.76 2.95
C VAL A 195 -3.60 -7.45 4.34
N GLY A 196 -4.02 -8.27 5.31
CA GLY A 196 -3.60 -8.19 6.71
C GLY A 196 -2.31 -8.97 6.97
N SER A 197 -2.10 -9.33 8.23
CA SER A 197 -1.01 -10.24 8.62
C SER A 197 -1.27 -10.85 9.99
N VAL A 198 -0.84 -12.11 10.17
CA VAL A 198 -0.78 -12.72 11.50
C VAL A 198 0.13 -11.94 12.46
N THR A 199 1.14 -11.23 11.95
CA THR A 199 2.07 -10.48 12.82
C THR A 199 1.43 -9.26 13.50
N GLY A 200 0.30 -8.76 12.99
CA GLY A 200 -0.53 -7.73 13.64
C GLY A 200 -1.39 -8.29 14.77
N ASN A 201 -1.45 -9.61 14.94
CA ASN A 201 -2.31 -10.28 15.92
C ASN A 201 -1.52 -10.91 17.05
N THR A 202 -1.60 -10.33 18.23
CA THR A 202 -0.94 -10.84 19.44
C THR A 202 -1.49 -12.18 19.94
N ASN A 203 -2.61 -12.70 19.42
CA ASN A 203 -3.09 -14.05 19.72
C ASN A 203 -2.49 -15.13 18.79
N THR A 204 -1.52 -14.78 17.95
CA THR A 204 -0.81 -15.72 17.07
C THR A 204 0.65 -15.85 17.51
N LEU A 205 1.29 -16.97 17.17
CA LEU A 205 2.71 -17.17 17.51
C LEU A 205 3.62 -16.14 16.83
N ALA A 206 3.35 -15.81 15.56
CA ALA A 206 4.10 -14.79 14.83
C ALA A 206 3.90 -13.37 15.41
N GLY A 207 2.69 -13.05 15.90
CA GLY A 207 2.42 -11.76 16.55
C GLY A 207 2.95 -11.64 17.98
N GLN A 208 3.27 -12.76 18.64
CA GLN A 208 3.89 -12.78 19.96
C GLN A 208 5.40 -12.49 19.93
N VAL A 209 6.07 -12.69 18.78
CA VAL A 209 7.49 -12.39 18.57
C VAL A 209 7.73 -10.87 18.75
N PRO A 210 8.61 -10.43 19.67
CA PRO A 210 8.92 -9.02 19.84
C PRO A 210 9.57 -8.38 18.59
N PRO A 211 9.38 -7.06 18.36
CA PRO A 211 8.40 -6.20 19.02
C PRO A 211 6.97 -6.59 18.61
N ARG A 212 6.00 -6.44 19.51
CA ARG A 212 4.59 -6.79 19.26
C ARG A 212 3.84 -5.61 18.67
N ALA A 213 2.79 -5.90 17.89
CA ALA A 213 1.83 -4.87 17.48
C ALA A 213 1.16 -4.26 18.72
N GLY A 214 0.92 -2.96 18.68
CA GLY A 214 0.19 -2.23 19.72
C GLY A 214 -0.02 -0.79 19.31
N LEU A 215 -1.29 -0.38 19.17
CA LEU A 215 -1.63 0.97 18.73
C LEU A 215 -1.74 1.97 19.90
N GLY A 216 -1.65 1.47 21.14
CA GLY A 216 -1.68 2.28 22.35
C GLY A 216 -2.94 3.14 22.42
N ASP A 217 -2.74 4.42 22.69
CA ASP A 217 -3.77 5.46 22.75
C ASP A 217 -3.95 6.21 21.43
N LEU A 218 -3.25 5.81 20.35
CA LEU A 218 -3.20 6.48 19.05
C LEU A 218 -2.54 7.87 19.07
N SER A 219 -1.77 8.22 20.09
CA SER A 219 -1.17 9.57 20.23
C SER A 219 -0.26 9.96 19.06
N GLY A 220 0.59 9.06 18.58
CA GLY A 220 1.45 9.32 17.42
C GLY A 220 0.64 9.51 16.14
N LEU A 221 -0.42 8.72 15.95
CA LEU A 221 -1.35 8.91 14.83
C LEU A 221 -2.10 10.25 14.94
N ARG A 222 -2.65 10.61 16.11
CA ARG A 222 -3.34 11.91 16.32
C ARG A 222 -2.44 13.10 16.03
N ASN A 223 -1.16 13.01 16.37
CA ASN A 223 -0.19 14.07 16.10
C ASN A 223 0.31 14.06 14.65
N GLY A 224 -0.19 13.16 13.79
CA GLY A 224 0.23 12.98 12.40
C GLY A 224 1.70 12.60 12.28
N PHE A 225 2.24 11.86 13.26
CA PHE A 225 3.65 11.48 13.37
C PHE A 225 4.61 12.68 13.46
N LYS A 226 4.11 13.88 13.78
CA LYS A 226 4.91 15.08 13.99
C LYS A 226 5.44 15.11 15.42
N ASN A 227 6.77 15.16 15.57
CA ASN A 227 7.39 15.38 16.88
C ASN A 227 8.70 16.18 16.72
N SER A 228 9.16 16.83 17.79
CA SER A 228 10.40 17.61 17.81
C SER A 228 11.66 16.73 17.74
N ASP A 229 11.58 15.49 18.25
CA ASP A 229 12.61 14.47 18.08
C ASP A 229 12.22 13.53 16.94
N ARG A 230 13.07 13.46 15.90
CA ARG A 230 12.85 12.65 14.70
C ARG A 230 12.64 11.15 14.97
N ASN A 231 13.03 10.65 16.14
CA ASN A 231 12.90 9.24 16.52
C ASN A 231 11.76 8.95 17.51
N GLN A 232 11.17 9.96 18.15
CA GLN A 232 10.05 9.81 19.08
C GLN A 232 8.74 10.18 18.39
N GLY A 233 7.63 9.51 18.71
CA GLY A 233 6.34 9.81 18.07
C GLY A 233 6.15 9.23 16.67
N ALA A 234 7.09 8.42 16.19
CA ALA A 234 7.04 7.82 14.85
C ALA A 234 6.16 6.55 14.77
N HIS A 235 5.81 5.95 15.91
CA HIS A 235 4.80 4.89 15.96
C HIS A 235 3.40 5.45 16.18
N ILE A 236 2.39 4.63 15.87
CA ILE A 236 0.98 4.98 16.07
C ILE A 236 0.66 5.30 17.54
N ASP A 237 1.30 4.61 18.48
CA ASP A 237 1.19 4.82 19.93
C ASP A 237 2.10 5.94 20.48
N GLY A 238 2.76 6.70 19.61
CA GLY A 238 3.67 7.77 20.02
C GLY A 238 5.05 7.31 20.51
N SER A 239 5.31 6.00 20.57
CA SER A 239 6.58 5.47 21.07
C SER A 239 7.76 5.69 20.11
N ARG A 240 8.96 5.33 20.58
CA ARG A 240 10.20 5.42 19.79
C ARG A 240 10.19 4.44 18.63
N PHE A 241 10.67 4.88 17.46
CA PHE A 241 10.65 4.08 16.23
C PHE A 241 11.38 2.72 16.34
N ILE A 242 10.74 1.70 15.77
CA ILE A 242 11.24 0.34 15.57
C ILE A 242 10.60 -0.20 14.29
N GLY A 243 11.37 -0.36 13.21
CA GLY A 243 10.79 -0.68 11.89
C GLY A 243 9.94 -1.97 11.85
N ALA A 244 10.34 -2.99 12.60
CA ALA A 244 9.54 -4.22 12.73
C ALA A 244 8.18 -3.99 13.42
N LYS A 245 8.09 -3.08 14.40
CA LYS A 245 6.83 -2.72 15.07
C LYS A 245 5.93 -1.92 14.13
N ALA A 246 6.49 -0.97 13.38
CA ALA A 246 5.72 -0.10 12.48
C ALA A 246 4.94 -0.91 11.44
N TYR A 247 5.57 -1.95 10.87
CA TYR A 247 4.88 -2.88 9.98
C TYR A 247 3.73 -3.61 10.67
N LYS A 248 3.97 -4.17 11.86
CA LYS A 248 2.94 -4.92 12.60
C LYS A 248 1.76 -4.02 12.99
N ASP A 249 2.03 -2.80 13.44
CA ASP A 249 1.01 -1.80 13.76
C ASP A 249 0.21 -1.44 12.50
N SER A 250 0.87 -1.22 11.35
CA SER A 250 0.17 -0.95 10.09
C SER A 250 -0.76 -2.09 9.65
N LYS A 251 -0.36 -3.35 9.90
CA LYS A 251 -1.20 -4.51 9.59
C LYS A 251 -2.37 -4.68 10.57
N LEU A 252 -2.19 -4.28 11.83
CA LEU A 252 -3.27 -4.20 12.79
C LEU A 252 -4.26 -3.09 12.42
N CYS A 253 -3.78 -1.92 11.97
CA CYS A 253 -4.64 -0.85 11.43
C CYS A 253 -5.50 -1.38 10.28
N ASN A 254 -4.92 -2.04 9.28
CA ASN A 254 -5.68 -2.62 8.15
C ASN A 254 -6.82 -3.55 8.59
N MET A 255 -6.61 -4.34 9.65
CA MET A 255 -7.63 -5.24 10.19
C MET A 255 -8.75 -4.51 10.91
N LEU A 256 -8.42 -3.45 11.65
CA LEU A 256 -9.42 -2.59 12.29
C LEU A 256 -10.18 -1.76 11.27
N ASP A 257 -9.49 -1.26 10.25
CA ASP A 257 -10.05 -0.40 9.19
C ASP A 257 -11.18 -1.12 8.45
N ILE A 258 -10.95 -2.37 8.04
CA ILE A 258 -11.98 -3.21 7.40
C ILE A 258 -13.21 -3.43 8.27
N LYS A 259 -13.05 -3.50 9.60
CA LYS A 259 -14.21 -3.66 10.49
C LYS A 259 -15.08 -2.41 10.49
N VAL A 260 -14.45 -1.23 10.49
CA VAL A 260 -15.18 0.03 10.40
C VAL A 260 -15.80 0.20 9.00
N PHE A 261 -15.10 -0.18 7.93
CA PHE A 261 -15.72 -0.18 6.59
C PHE A 261 -16.95 -1.10 6.53
N ALA A 262 -16.83 -2.32 7.08
CA ALA A 262 -17.93 -3.28 7.15
C ALA A 262 -19.12 -2.73 7.96
N GLU A 263 -18.86 -2.13 9.12
CA GLU A 263 -19.86 -1.52 9.99
C GLU A 263 -20.55 -0.32 9.34
N ARG A 264 -19.77 0.61 8.76
CA ARG A 264 -20.30 1.90 8.27
C ARG A 264 -20.89 1.82 6.86
N TYR A 265 -20.40 0.92 6.00
CA TYR A 265 -20.74 0.91 4.58
C TYR A 265 -21.24 -0.44 4.05
N GLY A 266 -21.08 -1.54 4.80
CA GLY A 266 -21.43 -2.88 4.35
C GLY A 266 -22.89 -3.04 3.91
N GLU A 267 -23.82 -2.55 4.72
CA GLU A 267 -25.26 -2.66 4.45
C GLU A 267 -25.70 -1.71 3.32
N SER A 268 -25.26 -0.45 3.34
CA SER A 268 -25.70 0.59 2.41
C SER A 268 -25.16 0.41 0.98
N THR A 269 -23.96 -0.15 0.84
CA THR A 269 -23.31 -0.31 -0.48
C THR A 269 -23.44 -1.72 -1.05
N GLY A 270 -23.74 -2.71 -0.21
CA GLY A 270 -23.69 -4.13 -0.55
C GLY A 270 -22.27 -4.69 -0.73
N ILE A 271 -21.22 -3.86 -0.58
CA ILE A 271 -19.83 -4.29 -0.70
C ILE A 271 -19.49 -5.24 0.45
N LYS A 272 -18.78 -6.33 0.14
CA LYS A 272 -18.21 -7.23 1.14
C LYS A 272 -16.80 -6.80 1.49
N PHE A 273 -16.61 -6.42 2.74
CA PHE A 273 -15.33 -5.95 3.28
C PHE A 273 -14.66 -7.08 4.03
N SER A 274 -13.40 -7.39 3.69
CA SER A 274 -12.66 -8.42 4.41
C SER A 274 -11.16 -8.13 4.44
N THR A 275 -10.49 -8.74 5.40
CA THR A 275 -9.04 -8.89 5.42
C THR A 275 -8.67 -10.34 5.21
N MET A 276 -7.41 -10.58 4.90
CA MET A 276 -6.91 -11.93 4.81
C MET A 276 -5.42 -12.07 5.11
N TYR A 277 -5.00 -13.28 5.46
CA TYR A 277 -3.61 -13.70 5.53
C TYR A 277 -3.38 -14.97 4.68
N PRO A 278 -2.51 -14.94 3.66
CA PRO A 278 -2.45 -16.01 2.67
C PRO A 278 -1.61 -17.21 3.12
N GLY A 279 -0.91 -17.08 4.25
CA GLY A 279 0.21 -17.95 4.61
C GLY A 279 1.55 -17.23 4.51
N CYS A 280 2.62 -17.93 4.91
CA CYS A 280 3.95 -17.34 4.96
C CYS A 280 4.64 -17.45 3.59
N ILE A 281 4.71 -16.35 2.87
CA ILE A 281 5.38 -16.27 1.56
C ILE A 281 6.84 -15.88 1.76
N ALA A 282 7.64 -16.84 2.23
CA ALA A 282 9.02 -16.58 2.67
C ALA A 282 9.94 -16.11 1.52
N ASP A 283 9.64 -16.48 0.28
CA ASP A 283 10.42 -16.10 -0.90
C ASP A 283 10.03 -14.73 -1.49
N SER A 284 9.02 -14.07 -0.92
CA SER A 284 8.54 -12.80 -1.43
C SER A 284 9.54 -11.67 -1.23
N ASN A 285 9.50 -10.70 -2.14
CA ASN A 285 10.29 -9.47 -2.06
C ASN A 285 9.99 -8.61 -0.81
N LEU A 286 8.95 -8.94 -0.03
CA LEU A 286 8.64 -8.26 1.23
C LEU A 286 9.76 -8.44 2.27
N PHE A 287 10.41 -9.61 2.31
CA PHE A 287 11.48 -9.92 3.27
C PHE A 287 12.88 -9.53 2.77
N ARG A 288 13.00 -8.82 1.63
CA ARG A 288 14.30 -8.47 1.03
C ARG A 288 15.22 -7.68 1.96
N ASN A 289 14.64 -6.89 2.86
CA ASN A 289 15.35 -6.03 3.81
C ASN A 289 15.66 -6.73 5.15
N HIS A 290 15.33 -8.02 5.29
CA HIS A 290 15.66 -8.78 6.49
C HIS A 290 17.11 -9.29 6.45
N THR A 291 17.68 -9.57 7.63
CA THR A 291 19.06 -10.06 7.78
C THR A 291 19.30 -11.31 6.92
N PRO A 292 20.43 -11.40 6.18
CA PRO A 292 20.71 -12.52 5.27
C PRO A 292 20.59 -13.90 5.92
N PHE A 293 21.08 -14.05 7.16
CA PHE A 293 20.97 -15.30 7.92
C PHE A 293 19.51 -15.72 8.15
N PHE A 294 18.65 -14.77 8.52
CA PHE A 294 17.22 -15.04 8.68
C PHE A 294 16.56 -15.35 7.33
N ARG A 295 16.91 -14.64 6.24
CA ARG A 295 16.39 -14.96 4.90
C ARG A 295 16.75 -16.37 4.42
N TRP A 296 17.86 -16.91 4.89
CA TRP A 296 18.26 -18.29 4.61
C TRP A 296 17.57 -19.31 5.54
N LEU A 297 17.56 -19.06 6.85
CA LEU A 297 17.04 -20.00 7.85
C LEU A 297 15.50 -20.02 7.91
N PHE A 298 14.86 -18.88 7.75
CA PHE A 298 13.42 -18.72 7.96
C PHE A 298 12.56 -19.49 6.95
N PRO A 299 12.88 -19.55 5.63
CA PRO A 299 12.16 -20.42 4.71
C PRO A 299 12.30 -21.90 5.07
N ILE A 300 13.50 -22.34 5.51
CA ILE A 300 13.75 -23.73 5.91
C ILE A 300 12.92 -24.08 7.14
N LEU A 301 12.88 -23.21 8.15
CA LEU A 301 12.04 -23.38 9.33
C LEU A 301 10.55 -23.35 8.99
N GLN A 302 10.12 -22.44 8.11
CA GLN A 302 8.71 -22.35 7.72
C GLN A 302 8.24 -23.56 6.90
N LYS A 303 9.11 -24.08 6.04
CA LYS A 303 8.82 -25.25 5.20
C LYS A 303 8.84 -26.55 6.01
N ASN A 304 9.82 -26.70 6.90
CA ASN A 304 10.09 -27.99 7.55
C ASN A 304 9.57 -28.09 8.99
N VAL A 305 9.34 -26.96 9.67
CA VAL A 305 8.96 -26.94 11.10
C VAL A 305 7.54 -26.40 11.29
N THR A 306 7.24 -25.19 10.81
CA THR A 306 5.89 -24.61 11.00
C THR A 306 4.88 -25.10 9.96
N LYS A 307 5.37 -25.69 8.86
CA LYS A 307 4.61 -26.09 7.66
C LYS A 307 3.74 -24.97 7.07
N GLY A 308 4.08 -23.72 7.38
CA GLY A 308 3.29 -22.54 7.01
C GLY A 308 3.80 -21.75 5.82
N TYR A 309 4.85 -22.26 5.18
CA TYR A 309 5.27 -21.80 3.87
C TYR A 309 4.17 -22.02 2.83
N VAL A 310 3.96 -21.00 2.00
CA VAL A 310 3.05 -21.01 0.84
C VAL A 310 3.79 -20.36 -0.34
N SER A 311 3.68 -20.96 -1.53
CA SER A 311 4.29 -20.38 -2.74
C SER A 311 3.60 -19.07 -3.13
N GLU A 312 4.27 -18.21 -3.90
CA GLU A 312 3.63 -16.97 -4.38
C GLU A 312 2.38 -17.27 -5.23
N GLU A 313 2.40 -18.36 -5.99
CA GLU A 313 1.29 -18.81 -6.83
C GLU A 313 0.10 -19.29 -6.00
N GLU A 314 0.32 -20.18 -5.03
CA GLU A 314 -0.75 -20.66 -4.13
C GLU A 314 -1.33 -19.49 -3.32
N ALA A 315 -0.47 -18.59 -2.82
CA ALA A 315 -0.93 -17.39 -2.11
C ALA A 315 -1.75 -16.46 -3.02
N GLY A 316 -1.37 -16.32 -4.29
CA GLY A 316 -2.12 -15.58 -5.30
C GLY A 316 -3.49 -16.18 -5.58
N GLN A 317 -3.57 -17.52 -5.70
CA GLN A 317 -4.83 -18.25 -5.86
C GLN A 317 -5.74 -18.08 -4.63
N ARG A 318 -5.19 -18.13 -3.43
CA ARG A 318 -5.90 -17.89 -2.17
C ARG A 318 -6.52 -16.48 -2.13
N LEU A 319 -5.73 -15.44 -2.37
CA LEU A 319 -6.25 -14.06 -2.40
C LEU A 319 -7.26 -13.85 -3.53
N ALA A 320 -7.02 -14.40 -4.73
CA ALA A 320 -7.97 -14.35 -5.82
C ALA A 320 -9.30 -15.04 -5.45
N SER A 321 -9.27 -16.17 -4.73
CA SER A 321 -10.49 -16.87 -4.32
C SER A 321 -11.40 -16.00 -3.45
N ILE A 322 -10.86 -15.15 -2.57
CA ILE A 322 -11.67 -14.21 -1.76
C ILE A 322 -12.41 -13.20 -2.63
N VAL A 323 -11.88 -12.89 -3.82
CA VAL A 323 -12.52 -11.97 -4.76
C VAL A 323 -13.75 -12.59 -5.40
N TYR A 324 -13.65 -13.82 -5.93
CA TYR A 324 -14.71 -14.39 -6.78
C TYR A 324 -15.56 -15.48 -6.12
N ASP A 325 -15.11 -16.08 -5.02
CA ASP A 325 -15.80 -17.23 -4.43
C ASP A 325 -16.96 -16.79 -3.51
N PRO A 326 -18.18 -17.28 -3.72
CA PRO A 326 -19.35 -16.90 -2.93
C PRO A 326 -19.24 -17.31 -1.45
N ARG A 327 -18.35 -18.25 -1.09
CA ARG A 327 -18.12 -18.68 0.29
C ARG A 327 -17.53 -17.58 1.17
N TYR A 328 -16.77 -16.66 0.60
CA TYR A 328 -15.98 -15.69 1.37
C TYR A 328 -16.68 -14.32 1.50
N THR A 329 -17.97 -14.31 1.84
CA THR A 329 -18.85 -13.11 1.85
C THR A 329 -19.16 -12.54 3.23
N GLU A 330 -18.63 -13.13 4.29
CA GLU A 330 -18.82 -12.64 5.67
C GLU A 330 -18.22 -11.24 5.85
N GLN A 331 -19.01 -10.31 6.42
CA GLN A 331 -18.61 -8.92 6.60
C GLN A 331 -17.56 -8.77 7.70
N GLY A 332 -16.51 -7.97 7.42
CA GLY A 332 -15.45 -7.70 8.37
C GLY A 332 -14.60 -8.92 8.74
N ALA A 333 -14.66 -9.97 7.90
CA ALA A 333 -13.96 -11.23 8.10
C ALA A 333 -12.44 -11.07 8.01
N TYR A 334 -11.72 -11.96 8.69
CA TYR A 334 -10.28 -12.12 8.59
C TYR A 334 -9.97 -13.52 8.08
N TRP A 335 -9.96 -13.69 6.77
CA TRP A 335 -9.77 -14.99 6.14
C TRP A 335 -8.33 -15.48 6.30
N ALA A 336 -8.18 -16.71 6.77
CA ALA A 336 -6.90 -17.40 6.83
C ALA A 336 -7.08 -18.86 6.38
N TRP A 337 -5.97 -19.53 6.11
CA TRP A 337 -5.95 -20.94 5.70
C TRP A 337 -5.18 -21.75 6.72
N LYS A 338 -5.61 -23.00 6.97
CA LYS A 338 -4.85 -23.91 7.80
C LYS A 338 -3.48 -24.15 7.17
N GLY A 339 -2.46 -24.32 7.99
CA GLY A 339 -1.07 -24.16 7.58
C GLY A 339 -0.53 -22.75 7.87
N GLY A 340 -1.35 -21.71 7.97
CA GLY A 340 -0.91 -20.36 8.33
C GLY A 340 -0.20 -20.31 9.70
N GLY A 341 0.79 -19.42 9.86
CA GLY A 341 1.70 -19.33 11.01
C GLY A 341 1.09 -19.05 12.40
N ASP A 342 -0.24 -19.08 12.52
CA ASP A 342 -1.01 -19.02 13.77
C ASP A 342 -1.47 -20.39 14.28
N GLN A 343 -1.40 -21.44 13.46
CA GLN A 343 -1.97 -22.76 13.73
C GLN A 343 -0.93 -23.87 13.88
N LEU A 344 0.25 -23.57 14.46
CA LEU A 344 1.35 -24.54 14.58
C LEU A 344 0.90 -25.92 15.09
N TRP A 345 0.08 -25.99 16.14
CA TRP A 345 -0.41 -27.26 16.70
C TRP A 345 -1.40 -28.00 15.78
N ASP A 346 -2.29 -27.27 15.11
CA ASP A 346 -3.22 -27.86 14.14
C ASP A 346 -2.49 -28.34 12.88
N ASN A 347 -1.41 -27.65 12.47
CA ASN A 347 -0.54 -28.02 11.35
C ASN A 347 0.27 -29.28 11.64
N PHE A 348 0.62 -29.53 12.92
CA PHE A 348 1.26 -30.78 13.33
C PHE A 348 0.28 -31.96 13.30
N ASN A 349 -0.94 -31.76 13.80
CA ASN A 349 -1.88 -32.86 14.06
C ASN A 349 -2.90 -33.13 12.93
N ASN A 350 -3.12 -32.21 12.00
CA ASN A 350 -4.13 -32.36 10.94
C ASN A 350 -3.63 -31.82 9.59
N ASN A 351 -3.00 -32.69 8.80
CA ASN A 351 -2.45 -32.37 7.46
C ASN A 351 -3.41 -32.72 6.31
N ASN A 352 -4.71 -32.85 6.56
CA ASN A 352 -5.64 -33.25 5.50
C ASN A 352 -5.74 -32.15 4.43
N GLU A 353 -5.50 -32.50 3.15
CA GLU A 353 -5.34 -31.56 2.03
C GLU A 353 -6.54 -30.61 1.88
N ASP A 354 -7.77 -31.11 2.09
CA ASP A 354 -9.01 -30.35 2.00
C ASP A 354 -9.07 -29.16 2.99
N THR A 355 -8.35 -29.24 4.11
CA THR A 355 -8.37 -28.17 5.12
C THR A 355 -7.39 -27.04 4.84
N ARG A 356 -6.44 -27.24 3.89
CA ARG A 356 -5.47 -26.21 3.47
C ARG A 356 -5.97 -25.37 2.30
N THR A 357 -7.04 -25.78 1.61
CA THR A 357 -7.58 -25.12 0.42
C THR A 357 -8.74 -24.17 0.73
N ILE A 358 -9.50 -24.45 1.78
CA ILE A 358 -10.66 -23.63 2.20
C ILE A 358 -10.23 -22.63 3.29
N ALA A 359 -10.58 -21.36 3.10
CA ALA A 359 -10.34 -20.34 4.13
C ALA A 359 -11.35 -20.45 5.28
N PHE A 360 -10.91 -20.13 6.48
CA PHE A 360 -11.77 -19.95 7.64
C PHE A 360 -11.69 -18.49 8.12
N ASN A 361 -12.75 -17.99 8.74
CA ASN A 361 -12.73 -16.67 9.37
C ASN A 361 -11.97 -16.77 10.70
N ASN A 362 -10.73 -16.28 10.71
CA ASN A 362 -9.85 -16.34 11.86
C ASN A 362 -10.23 -15.30 12.91
N LYS A 363 -10.07 -15.65 14.19
CA LYS A 363 -10.36 -14.75 15.30
C LYS A 363 -9.20 -13.76 15.50
N PRO A 364 -9.41 -12.45 15.32
CA PRO A 364 -8.36 -11.47 15.59
C PRO A 364 -8.03 -11.36 17.07
N SER A 365 -6.90 -10.71 17.37
CA SER A 365 -6.46 -10.40 18.73
C SER A 365 -7.49 -9.58 19.51
N ARG A 366 -7.29 -9.41 20.83
CA ARG A 366 -8.17 -8.54 21.64
C ARG A 366 -8.21 -7.11 21.07
N GLU A 367 -7.05 -6.56 20.75
CA GLU A 367 -6.95 -5.23 20.15
C GLU A 367 -7.53 -5.21 18.74
N GLY A 368 -7.28 -6.24 17.92
CA GLY A 368 -7.85 -6.40 16.57
C GLY A 368 -9.37 -6.58 16.50
N ARG A 369 -10.07 -6.55 17.64
CA ARG A 369 -11.54 -6.58 17.75
C ARG A 369 -12.10 -5.38 18.53
N ASP A 370 -11.25 -4.43 18.92
CA ASP A 370 -11.67 -3.24 19.67
C ASP A 370 -12.29 -2.21 18.71
N MET A 371 -13.63 -2.21 18.62
CA MET A 371 -14.35 -1.31 17.71
C MET A 371 -14.31 0.17 18.13
N ALA A 372 -14.12 0.48 19.41
CA ALA A 372 -13.96 1.87 19.84
C ALA A 372 -12.63 2.43 19.33
N LYS A 373 -11.55 1.65 19.48
CA LYS A 373 -10.25 1.96 18.90
C LYS A 373 -10.27 1.96 17.38
N ALA A 374 -10.98 1.02 16.76
CA ALA A 374 -11.12 0.95 15.31
C ALA A 374 -11.76 2.24 14.75
N ASN A 375 -12.88 2.67 15.34
CA ASN A 375 -13.57 3.89 14.95
C ASN A 375 -12.69 5.14 15.14
N ALA A 376 -12.02 5.27 16.30
CA ALA A 376 -11.11 6.39 16.53
C ALA A 376 -9.95 6.41 15.52
N MET A 377 -9.33 5.26 15.25
CA MET A 377 -8.25 5.13 14.27
C MET A 377 -8.73 5.49 12.86
N PHE A 378 -9.93 5.05 12.47
CA PHE A 378 -10.52 5.35 11.18
C PHE A 378 -10.73 6.86 11.00
N ASP A 379 -11.35 7.52 12.00
CA ASP A 379 -11.66 8.95 11.93
C ASP A 379 -10.39 9.81 11.87
N ILE A 380 -9.38 9.49 12.69
CA ILE A 380 -8.07 10.17 12.63
C ILE A 380 -7.41 9.92 11.28
N SER A 381 -7.45 8.68 10.76
CA SER A 381 -6.86 8.35 9.46
C SER A 381 -7.54 9.14 8.33
N THR A 382 -8.87 9.27 8.37
CA THR A 382 -9.68 10.04 7.42
C THR A 382 -9.26 11.52 7.43
N GLU A 383 -9.07 12.11 8.61
CA GLU A 383 -8.60 13.49 8.77
C GLU A 383 -7.18 13.67 8.22
N LEU A 384 -6.24 12.79 8.61
CA LEU A 384 -4.84 12.88 8.19
C LEU A 384 -4.67 12.77 6.68
N VAL A 385 -5.42 11.87 6.04
CA VAL A 385 -5.35 11.75 4.57
C VAL A 385 -6.06 12.90 3.86
N GLY A 386 -6.73 13.79 4.60
CA GLY A 386 -7.47 14.93 4.06
C GLY A 386 -8.65 14.49 3.19
N TYR A 387 -9.27 13.35 3.50
CA TYR A 387 -10.47 12.91 2.78
C TYR A 387 -11.66 13.75 3.22
N LYS A 388 -12.37 14.31 2.24
CA LYS A 388 -13.62 15.04 2.44
C LYS A 388 -14.70 14.28 1.69
N PRO A 389 -15.72 13.73 2.37
CA PRO A 389 -16.82 13.06 1.69
C PRO A 389 -17.45 14.01 0.67
N ASN A 390 -17.64 13.56 -0.57
CA ASN A 390 -18.37 14.33 -1.56
C ASN A 390 -19.83 14.43 -1.11
N VAL A 391 -20.29 15.64 -0.79
CA VAL A 391 -21.70 15.94 -0.48
C VAL A 391 -22.47 16.01 -1.79
N ILE A 392 -22.62 14.91 -2.52
CA ILE A 392 -23.44 14.87 -3.74
C ILE A 392 -24.24 13.55 -3.81
N ASP A 393 -25.57 13.72 -3.79
CA ASP A 393 -26.67 12.81 -4.12
C ASP A 393 -26.92 11.56 -3.23
N GLY A 394 -27.82 11.74 -2.25
CA GLY A 394 -28.73 10.70 -1.77
C GLY A 394 -28.19 9.67 -0.76
N VAL A 395 -26.87 9.48 -0.70
CA VAL A 395 -26.21 8.60 0.28
C VAL A 395 -25.90 9.33 1.61
N SER A 396 -26.18 10.65 1.70
CA SER A 396 -25.77 11.48 2.85
C SER A 396 -26.45 11.16 4.19
N LYS A 397 -27.53 10.37 4.24
CA LYS A 397 -28.18 10.08 5.54
C LYS A 397 -27.32 9.22 6.48
N ALA A 398 -26.33 8.48 5.96
CA ALA A 398 -25.37 7.73 6.77
C ALA A 398 -24.18 8.60 7.25
N PHE A 399 -23.72 9.52 6.40
CA PHE A 399 -22.58 10.40 6.71
C PHE A 399 -22.93 11.52 7.70
N ASP A 400 -24.14 12.08 7.63
CA ASP A 400 -24.53 13.22 8.49
C ASP A 400 -24.64 12.85 9.98
N ARG A 401 -24.88 11.58 10.32
CA ARG A 401 -24.89 11.11 11.73
C ARG A 401 -23.49 11.06 12.35
N VAL A 402 -22.45 10.86 11.54
CA VAL A 402 -21.08 10.63 12.03
C VAL A 402 -20.42 11.95 12.46
N ILE A 403 -20.65 13.05 11.71
CA ILE A 403 -20.07 14.36 12.06
C ILE A 403 -20.83 15.03 13.22
N SER A 404 -22.15 14.88 13.29
CA SER A 404 -22.96 15.47 14.38
C SER A 404 -22.62 14.87 15.75
N SER A 405 -22.27 13.58 15.82
CA SER A 405 -21.88 12.90 17.06
C SER A 405 -20.48 13.30 17.55
N ALA A 406 -19.56 13.65 16.64
CA ALA A 406 -18.19 14.05 16.98
C ALA A 406 -18.13 15.50 17.47
N THR A 407 -18.97 16.39 16.96
CA THR A 407 -19.00 17.81 17.36
C THR A 407 -19.70 18.04 18.70
N GLU A 408 -20.69 17.22 19.08
CA GLU A 408 -21.35 17.31 20.40
C GLU A 408 -20.50 16.78 21.57
N LYS A 409 -19.48 15.95 21.30
CA LYS A 409 -18.59 15.39 22.35
C LYS A 409 -17.30 16.19 22.58
N ILE A 410 -17.06 17.24 21.78
CA ILE A 410 -15.91 18.14 21.95
C ILE A 410 -16.35 19.47 22.60
N SER A 411 -17.66 19.75 22.70
CA SER A 411 -18.21 20.94 23.37
C SER A 411 -18.84 20.70 24.75
N LYS A 412 -18.71 19.49 25.31
CA LYS A 412 -19.04 19.13 26.69
C LYS A 412 -17.84 18.41 27.30
#